data_AF-A0A4S8LEK7-F1
#
_entry.id   AF-A0A4S8LEK7-F1
#
_cell.length_a   1.000
_cell.length_b   1.000
_cell.length_c   1.000
_cell.angle_alpha   90.00
_cell.angle_beta   90.00
_cell.angle_gamma   90.00
#
_symmetry.space_group_name_H-M   'P 1'
#
loop_
_entity.id
_entity.type
_entity.pdbx_description
1 polymer ?
#
loop_
_entity_poly.entity_id
_entity_poly.type
_entity_poly.pdbx_seq_one_letter_code
_entity_poly.pdbx_strand_id
1 'polypeptide(L)'
;YSDYYTVIDKPISMSNISEKVKRKVYDSVAQYAEDWYLMFRNARRYNIEGSEIYNDAGMLYLAFRTALKAAVDEHGFDFVDEPEELDDIL
;
A
#
# COMPACT_ATOMS: atom_id res chain seq x y z
N TYR A 1 2.55 1.69 20.84
CA TYR A 1 1.14 1.60 20.45
C TYR A 1 0.58 0.24 20.83
N SER A 2 -0.01 0.13 22.03
CA SER A 2 -0.51 -1.15 22.56
C SER A 2 -1.85 -1.61 21.95
N ASP A 3 -2.56 -0.69 21.31
CA ASP A 3 -3.86 -0.89 20.66
C ASP A 3 -3.77 -1.06 19.15
N TYR A 4 -2.58 -0.92 18.55
CA TYR A 4 -2.41 -1.00 17.08
C TYR A 4 -3.03 -2.26 16.48
N TYR A 5 -2.72 -3.41 17.06
CA TYR A 5 -3.22 -4.72 16.61
C TYR A 5 -4.70 -4.97 16.94
N THR A 6 -5.35 -4.05 17.64
CA THR A 6 -6.79 -4.07 17.91
C THR A 6 -7.56 -3.13 16.97
N VAL A 7 -6.89 -2.10 16.44
CA VAL A 7 -7.45 -1.11 15.51
C VAL A 7 -7.22 -1.54 14.05
N ILE A 8 -6.09 -2.18 13.77
CA ILE A 8 -5.68 -2.59 12.43
C ILE A 8 -5.86 -4.10 12.26
N ASP A 9 -6.83 -4.47 11.44
CA ASP A 9 -7.22 -5.87 11.20
C ASP A 9 -6.14 -6.70 10.51
N LYS A 10 -5.42 -6.08 9.55
CA LYS A 10 -4.39 -6.74 8.74
C LYS A 10 -3.09 -5.95 8.77
N PRO A 11 -2.28 -6.08 9.84
CA PRO A 11 -0.98 -5.44 9.92
C PRO A 11 -0.07 -5.88 8.77
N ILE A 12 0.63 -4.93 8.16
CA ILE A 12 1.63 -5.20 7.12
C ILE A 12 2.73 -4.13 7.17
N SER A 13 3.92 -4.50 6.74
CA SER A 13 5.08 -3.62 6.64
C SER A 13 5.85 -3.88 5.34
N MET A 14 6.73 -2.95 4.96
CA MET A 14 7.65 -3.14 3.82
C MET A 14 8.50 -4.40 3.96
N SER A 15 8.89 -4.79 5.19
CA SER A 15 9.62 -6.03 5.44
C SER A 15 8.79 -7.27 5.08
N ASN A 16 7.49 -7.28 5.40
CA ASN A 16 6.59 -8.36 5.02
C ASN A 16 6.42 -8.44 3.51
N ILE A 17 6.24 -7.29 2.85
CA ILE A 17 6.11 -7.21 1.38
C ILE A 17 7.39 -7.72 0.71
N SER A 18 8.56 -7.28 1.18
CA SER A 18 9.86 -7.74 0.67
C SER A 18 10.04 -9.26 0.84
N GLU A 19 9.61 -9.82 1.98
CA GLU A 19 9.63 -11.27 2.19
C GLU A 19 8.70 -12.00 1.22
N LYS A 20 7.47 -11.51 1.02
CA LYS A 20 6.50 -12.07 0.07
C LYS A 20 7.04 -12.05 -1.37
N VAL A 21 7.74 -11.00 -1.78
CA VAL A 21 8.45 -10.94 -3.07
C VAL A 21 9.52 -12.03 -3.15
N LYS A 22 10.42 -12.12 -2.15
CA LYS A 22 11.52 -13.12 -2.12
C LYS A 22 11.00 -14.56 -2.18
N ARG A 23 9.87 -14.80 -1.52
CA ARG A 23 9.20 -16.10 -1.45
C ARG A 23 8.28 -16.38 -2.65
N LYS A 24 8.20 -15.46 -3.63
CA LYS A 24 7.35 -15.55 -4.82
C LYS A 24 5.88 -15.82 -4.46
N VAL A 25 5.38 -15.12 -3.45
CA VAL A 25 4.00 -15.29 -2.95
C VAL A 25 2.98 -14.62 -3.86
N TYR A 26 3.38 -13.58 -4.59
CA TYR A 26 2.49 -12.84 -5.48
C TYR A 26 2.40 -13.52 -6.84
N ASP A 27 1.19 -13.91 -7.23
CA ASP A 27 0.92 -14.47 -8.56
C ASP A 27 0.69 -13.38 -9.62
N SER A 28 0.45 -12.14 -9.18
CA SER A 28 0.21 -11.00 -10.05
C SER A 28 0.70 -9.69 -9.44
N VAL A 29 0.93 -8.69 -10.31
CA VAL A 29 1.25 -7.32 -9.91
C VAL A 29 0.12 -6.71 -9.05
N ALA A 30 -1.12 -7.12 -9.30
CA ALA A 30 -2.29 -6.72 -8.51
C ALA A 30 -2.15 -7.08 -7.03
N GLN A 31 -1.82 -8.34 -6.73
CA GLN A 31 -1.65 -8.80 -5.35
C GLN A 31 -0.48 -8.10 -4.65
N TYR A 32 0.57 -7.75 -5.41
CA TYR A 32 1.69 -6.96 -4.90
C TYR A 32 1.25 -5.54 -4.54
N ALA A 33 0.49 -4.89 -5.42
CA ALA A 33 -0.02 -3.54 -5.20
C ALA A 33 -1.01 -3.46 -4.02
N GLU A 34 -1.90 -4.45 -3.87
CA GLU A 34 -2.86 -4.52 -2.76
C GLU A 34 -2.21 -4.45 -1.38
N ASP A 35 -1.05 -5.09 -1.21
CA ASP A 35 -0.31 -5.06 0.05
C ASP A 35 0.31 -3.69 0.34
N TRP A 36 0.79 -2.99 -0.68
CA TRP A 36 1.27 -1.62 -0.54
C TRP A 36 0.14 -0.68 -0.16
N TYR A 37 -0.99 -0.77 -0.86
CA TYR A 37 -2.20 -0.01 -0.55
C TYR A 37 -2.68 -0.30 0.87
N LEU A 38 -2.70 -1.56 1.29
CA LEU A 38 -3.01 -1.93 2.67
C LEU A 38 -2.07 -1.26 3.68
N MET A 39 -0.76 -1.21 3.39
CA MET A 39 0.21 -0.56 4.28
C MET A 39 -0.08 0.94 4.45
N PHE A 40 -0.35 1.66 3.35
CA PHE A 40 -0.66 3.10 3.40
C PHE A 40 -1.98 3.37 4.12
N ARG A 41 -3.02 2.57 3.85
CA ARG A 41 -4.30 2.67 4.57
C ARG A 41 -4.15 2.42 6.05
N ASN A 42 -3.39 1.40 6.45
CA ASN A 42 -3.15 1.12 7.86
C ASN A 42 -2.43 2.29 8.54
N ALA A 43 -1.48 2.91 7.84
CA ALA A 43 -0.79 4.09 8.33
C ALA A 43 -1.77 5.25 8.54
N ARG A 44 -2.64 5.58 7.58
CA ARG A 44 -3.61 6.67 7.74
C ARG A 44 -4.76 6.37 8.69
N ARG A 45 -5.19 5.11 8.77
CA ARG A 45 -6.26 4.66 9.65
C ARG A 45 -5.89 4.76 11.12
N TYR A 46 -4.62 4.49 11.44
CA TYR A 46 -4.10 4.48 12.80
C TYR A 46 -3.53 5.82 13.23
N ASN A 47 -2.83 6.52 12.34
CA ASN A 47 -2.16 7.77 12.69
C ASN A 47 -3.11 8.97 12.53
N ILE A 48 -2.89 9.98 13.37
CA ILE A 48 -3.71 11.19 13.40
C ILE A 48 -3.52 11.97 12.08
N GLU A 49 -4.62 12.44 11.50
CA GLU A 49 -4.58 13.31 10.32
C GLU A 49 -3.68 14.54 10.56
N GLY A 50 -2.84 14.85 9.57
CA GLY A 50 -1.85 15.92 9.66
C GLY A 50 -0.56 15.55 10.41
N SER A 51 -0.48 14.36 11.03
CA SER A 51 0.80 13.85 11.54
C SER A 51 1.77 13.49 10.40
N GLU A 52 3.07 13.45 10.70
CA GLU A 52 4.12 13.11 9.73
C GLU A 52 3.84 11.75 9.06
N ILE A 53 3.54 10.71 9.85
CA ILE A 53 3.26 9.36 9.35
C ILE A 53 2.01 9.33 8.45
N TYR A 54 0.98 10.11 8.78
CA TYR A 54 -0.23 10.22 7.97
C TYR A 54 0.09 10.85 6.61
N ASN A 55 0.82 11.96 6.60
CA ASN A 55 1.17 12.69 5.39
C ASN A 55 2.15 11.88 4.52
N ASP A 56 3.14 11.22 5.13
CA ASP A 56 4.10 10.35 4.47
C ASP A 56 3.39 9.19 3.76
N ALA A 57 2.36 8.60 4.38
CA ALA A 57 1.58 7.54 3.75
C ALA A 57 0.91 8.01 2.44
N GLY A 58 0.37 9.23 2.40
CA GLY A 58 -0.18 9.82 1.18
C GLY A 58 0.88 10.12 0.12
N MET A 59 2.04 10.66 0.51
CA MET A 59 3.15 10.91 -0.42
C MET A 59 3.72 9.62 -1.01
N LEU A 60 3.93 8.61 -0.17
CA LEU A 60 4.42 7.30 -0.60
C LEU A 60 3.41 6.57 -1.48
N TYR A 61 2.11 6.72 -1.20
CA TYR A 61 1.04 6.21 -2.05
C TYR A 61 1.13 6.78 -3.48
N LEU A 62 1.23 8.10 -3.61
CA LEU A 62 1.33 8.75 -4.93
C LEU A 62 2.62 8.35 -5.68
N ALA A 63 3.75 8.28 -4.96
CA ALA A 63 5.02 7.84 -5.51
C ALA A 63 4.94 6.38 -6.00
N PHE A 64 4.33 5.49 -5.20
CA PHE A 64 4.13 4.09 -5.56
C PHE A 64 3.22 3.94 -6.78
N ARG A 65 2.06 4.62 -6.83
CA ARG A 65 1.17 4.58 -8.00
C ARG A 65 1.85 5.03 -9.27
N THR A 66 2.62 6.13 -9.19
CA THR A 66 3.36 6.67 -10.34
C THR A 66 4.38 5.66 -10.85
N ALA A 67 5.17 5.07 -9.94
CA ALA A 67 6.18 4.07 -10.29
C ALA A 67 5.55 2.78 -10.84
N LEU A 68 4.44 2.33 -10.23
CA LEU A 68 3.74 1.11 -10.64
C LEU A 68 3.15 1.29 -12.05
N LYS A 69 2.50 2.41 -12.33
CA LYS A 69 1.96 2.71 -13.65
C LYS A 69 3.04 2.69 -14.72
N ALA A 70 4.18 3.36 -14.47
CA ALA A 70 5.30 3.36 -15.40
C ALA A 70 5.85 1.95 -15.67
N ALA A 71 6.01 1.12 -14.63
CA ALA A 71 6.50 -0.25 -14.77
C ALA A 71 5.50 -1.16 -15.50
N VAL A 72 4.20 -0.98 -15.25
CA VAL A 72 3.13 -1.74 -15.91
C VAL A 72 3.06 -1.38 -17.39
N ASP A 73 3.14 -0.09 -17.73
CA ASP A 73 3.15 0.38 -19.12
C ASP A 73 4.40 -0.11 -19.89
N GLU A 74 5.57 -0.14 -19.24
CA GLU A 74 6.83 -0.62 -19.84
C GLU A 74 6.80 -2.13 -20.14
N HIS A 75 6.19 -2.93 -19.26
CA HIS A 75 6.23 -4.39 -19.33
C HIS A 75 4.94 -5.03 -19.85
N GLY A 76 3.91 -4.23 -20.17
CA GLY A 76 2.64 -4.71 -20.71
C GLY A 76 1.84 -5.56 -19.73
N PHE A 77 1.96 -5.30 -18.43
CA PHE A 77 1.09 -5.90 -17.42
C PHE A 77 -0.29 -5.22 -17.44
N ASP A 78 -1.30 -5.88 -16.90
CA ASP A 78 -2.59 -5.21 -16.65
C ASP A 78 -2.43 -4.25 -15.47
N PHE A 79 -2.78 -2.98 -15.69
CA PHE A 79 -2.86 -2.00 -14.61
C PHE A 79 -4.09 -2.30 -13.75
N VAL A 80 -3.87 -2.43 -12.44
CA VAL A 80 -4.97 -2.49 -11.48
C VAL A 80 -5.08 -1.13 -10.83
N ASP A 81 -6.10 -0.38 -11.26
CA ASP A 81 -6.51 0.82 -10.54
C ASP A 81 -6.89 0.43 -9.12
N GLU A 82 -6.48 1.27 -8.16
CA GLU A 82 -7.02 1.16 -6.82
C GLU A 82 -8.51 1.53 -6.87
N PRO A 83 -9.41 0.79 -6.18
CA PRO A 83 -10.82 1.13 -6.20
C PRO A 83 -11.06 2.55 -5.68
N GLU A 84 -11.83 3.35 -6.43
CA GLU A 84 -12.11 4.78 -6.19
C GLU A 84 -12.55 5.09 -4.76
N GLU A 85 -13.20 4.13 -4.08
CA GLU A 85 -13.63 4.23 -2.68
C GLU A 85 -12.47 4.44 -1.68
N LEU A 86 -11.21 4.22 -2.10
CA LEU A 86 -10.02 4.40 -1.27
C LEU A 86 -9.41 5.80 -1.36
N ASP A 87 -9.70 6.57 -2.41
CA ASP A 87 -9.24 7.96 -2.54
C ASP A 87 -9.87 8.87 -1.47
N ASP A 88 -11.04 8.51 -0.91
CA ASP A 88 -11.72 9.24 0.17
C ASP A 88 -11.04 9.06 1.55
N ILE A 89 -10.17 8.06 1.66
CA ILE A 89 -9.32 7.76 2.85
C ILE A 89 -7.84 8.13 2.55
N LEU A 90 -7.52 8.19 1.25
CA LEU A 90 -6.50 8.90 0.45
C LEU A 90 -6.45 10.43 0.59
#